data_AF-A0A3A0U6V7-F1
#
_entry.id   AF-A0A3A0U6V7-F1
#
_cell.length_a   1.000
_cell.length_b   1.000
_cell.length_c   1.000
_cell.angle_alpha   90.00
_cell.angle_beta   90.00
_cell.angle_gamma   90.00
#
_symmetry.space_group_name_H-M   'P 1'
#
loop_
_entity.id
_entity.type
_entity.pdbx_description
1 polymer ?
#
loop_
_entity_poly.entity_id
_entity_poly.type
_entity_poly.pdbx_seq_one_letter_code
_entity_poly.pdbx_strand_id
1 'polypeptide(L)'
;MPIDPFKLNNKKLNFNDIKNLENANRPICHIYKTQGKYHYLEIDFITCDWCLSSLGQATLQSRLNTESIFLWLRGYNLKLNYNSVGHMTIYLRGDHLAINYLLDEINKLTADAKYWQKYRDGKRMLEIDRNSHYVMPTHHIKG
;
A
#
# COMPACT_ATOMS: atom_id res chain seq x y z
N MET A 1 -11.72 2.67 12.34
CA MET A 1 -10.33 2.71 11.86
C MET A 1 -9.67 1.40 12.23
N PRO A 2 -8.87 0.78 11.35
CA PRO A 2 -8.13 -0.44 11.68
C PRO A 2 -7.20 -0.14 12.87
N ILE A 3 -7.21 -0.99 13.89
CA ILE A 3 -6.41 -0.81 15.12
C ILE A 3 -5.19 -1.73 15.16
N ASP A 4 -5.20 -2.79 14.35
CA ASP A 4 -4.09 -3.73 14.28
C ASP A 4 -3.06 -3.27 13.26
N PRO A 5 -1.77 -3.54 13.51
CA PRO A 5 -0.73 -3.26 12.55
C PRO A 5 -0.92 -4.07 11.25
N PHE A 6 -0.58 -3.44 10.14
CA PHE A 6 -0.45 -4.06 8.82
C PHE A 6 0.57 -5.18 8.88
N LYS A 7 0.18 -6.37 8.41
CA LYS A 7 1.02 -7.56 8.35
C LYS A 7 0.90 -8.20 6.99
N LEU A 8 2.03 -8.72 6.49
CA LEU A 8 2.04 -9.52 5.29
C LEU A 8 1.28 -10.83 5.52
N ASN A 9 0.38 -11.16 4.60
CA ASN A 9 -0.25 -12.47 4.58
C ASN A 9 0.73 -13.50 4.00
N ASN A 10 1.23 -14.37 4.86
CA ASN A 10 2.20 -15.40 4.50
C ASN A 10 1.59 -16.60 3.76
N LYS A 11 0.26 -16.62 3.58
CA LYS A 11 -0.48 -17.68 2.89
C LYS A 11 -1.32 -17.09 1.77
N LYS A 12 -1.59 -17.90 0.74
CA LYS A 12 -2.63 -17.58 -0.24
C LYS A 12 -3.97 -17.50 0.49
N LEU A 13 -4.63 -16.36 0.40
CA LEU A 13 -5.91 -16.12 1.05
C LEU A 13 -7.01 -16.89 0.31
N ASN A 14 -7.83 -17.62 1.05
CA ASN A 14 -9.08 -18.18 0.53
C ASN A 14 -10.25 -17.21 0.77
N PHE A 15 -11.44 -17.57 0.28
CA PHE A 15 -12.64 -16.76 0.43
C PHE A 15 -12.96 -16.40 1.90
N ASN A 16 -12.82 -17.37 2.82
CA ASN A 16 -13.10 -17.14 4.23
C ASN A 16 -12.05 -16.21 4.87
N ASP A 17 -10.79 -16.33 4.46
CA ASP A 17 -9.73 -15.42 4.93
C ASP A 17 -10.00 -13.98 4.50
N ILE A 18 -10.40 -13.78 3.23
CA ILE A 18 -10.80 -12.46 2.71
C ILE A 18 -11.97 -11.93 3.54
N LYS A 19 -13.05 -12.70 3.67
CA LYS A 19 -14.26 -12.29 4.42
C LYS A 19 -13.96 -11.90 5.88
N ASN A 20 -13.05 -12.63 6.54
CA ASN A 20 -12.61 -12.30 7.89
C ASN A 20 -11.83 -10.97 7.95
N LEU A 21 -11.00 -10.69 6.95
CA LEU A 21 -10.31 -9.41 6.84
C LEU A 21 -11.29 -8.26 6.58
N GLU A 22 -12.33 -8.45 5.74
CA GLU A 22 -13.36 -7.43 5.52
C GLU A 22 -14.13 -7.13 6.82
N ASN A 23 -14.59 -8.18 7.53
CA ASN A 23 -15.29 -8.04 8.80
C ASN A 23 -14.44 -7.36 9.88
N ALA A 24 -13.13 -7.58 9.85
CA ALA A 24 -12.18 -6.94 10.75
C ALA A 24 -11.76 -5.54 10.29
N ASN A 25 -12.26 -5.07 9.14
CA ASN A 25 -11.85 -3.82 8.50
C ASN A 25 -10.31 -3.76 8.35
N ARG A 26 -9.71 -4.86 7.87
CA ARG A 26 -8.27 -5.00 7.68
C ARG A 26 -7.92 -5.07 6.19
N PRO A 27 -6.95 -4.28 5.72
CA PRO A 27 -6.53 -4.32 4.33
C PRO A 27 -5.79 -5.62 4.03
N ILE A 28 -5.94 -6.08 2.79
CA ILE A 28 -5.33 -7.31 2.30
C ILE A 28 -3.91 -6.97 1.84
N CYS A 29 -2.91 -7.41 2.58
CA CYS A 29 -1.50 -7.24 2.23
C CYS A 29 -0.88 -8.58 1.81
N HIS A 30 -0.47 -8.75 0.55
CA HIS A 30 0.05 -10.03 0.08
C HIS A 30 1.04 -9.89 -1.08
N ILE A 31 1.93 -10.89 -1.21
CA ILE A 31 2.78 -11.04 -2.40
C ILE A 31 2.00 -11.89 -3.41
N TYR A 32 1.53 -11.28 -4.50
CA TYR A 32 0.73 -11.97 -5.52
C TYR A 32 1.58 -12.62 -6.62
N LYS A 33 2.84 -12.18 -6.76
CA LYS A 33 3.76 -12.71 -7.76
C LYS A 33 5.21 -12.60 -7.28
N THR A 34 6.01 -13.60 -7.64
CA THR A 34 7.47 -13.58 -7.52
C THR A 34 8.09 -13.89 -8.88
N GLN A 35 9.08 -13.11 -9.32
CA GLN A 35 9.76 -13.32 -10.59
C GLN A 35 11.25 -12.96 -10.48
N GLY A 36 12.12 -13.97 -10.51
CA GLY A 36 13.54 -13.78 -10.20
C GLY A 36 13.71 -13.16 -8.81
N LYS A 37 14.49 -12.09 -8.72
CA LYS A 37 14.69 -11.35 -7.46
C LYS A 37 13.54 -10.42 -7.04
N TYR A 38 12.47 -10.33 -7.83
CA TYR A 38 11.37 -9.39 -7.60
C TYR A 38 10.19 -10.06 -6.90
N HIS A 39 9.75 -9.45 -5.81
CA HIS A 39 8.49 -9.73 -5.13
C HIS A 39 7.51 -8.60 -5.44
N TYR A 40 6.29 -8.97 -5.83
CA TYR A 40 5.22 -8.03 -6.15
C TYR A 40 4.20 -8.05 -5.02
N LEU A 41 4.26 -7.01 -4.20
CA LEU A 41 3.36 -6.75 -3.10
C LEU A 41 2.15 -5.94 -3.60
N GLU A 42 0.98 -6.31 -3.11
CA GLU A 42 -0.24 -5.54 -3.17
C GLU A 42 -0.80 -5.35 -1.75
N ILE A 43 -1.15 -4.12 -1.41
CA ILE A 43 -1.97 -3.78 -0.23
C ILE A 43 -3.29 -3.23 -0.75
N ASP A 44 -4.38 -3.94 -0.48
CA ASP A 44 -5.72 -3.61 -0.97
C ASP A 44 -6.63 -3.18 0.19
N PHE A 45 -7.17 -1.96 0.08
CA PHE A 45 -8.12 -1.34 0.99
C PHE A 45 -9.57 -1.43 0.50
N ILE A 46 -9.86 -1.95 -0.70
CA ILE A 46 -11.20 -2.02 -1.32
C ILE A 46 -12.21 -2.78 -0.46
N THR A 47 -11.74 -3.64 0.44
CA THR A 47 -12.58 -4.42 1.34
C THR A 47 -12.81 -3.75 2.70
N CYS A 48 -12.12 -2.65 3.01
CA CYS A 48 -12.19 -1.97 4.29
C CYS A 48 -13.37 -0.98 4.38
N ASP A 49 -13.54 -0.28 5.49
CA ASP A 49 -14.34 0.95 5.59
C ASP A 49 -13.46 2.21 5.58
N TRP A 50 -12.16 2.03 5.80
CA TRP A 50 -11.16 3.08 5.91
C TRP A 50 -10.01 2.83 4.95
N CYS A 51 -9.49 3.90 4.35
CA CYS A 51 -8.29 3.92 3.51
C CYS A 51 -7.35 5.03 3.96
N LEU A 52 -6.18 5.14 3.34
CA LEU A 52 -5.31 6.29 3.56
C LEU A 52 -5.99 7.57 3.03
N SER A 53 -5.92 8.66 3.79
CA SER A 53 -6.32 10.00 3.30
C SER A 53 -5.37 10.49 2.21
N SER A 54 -5.74 11.53 1.46
CA SER A 54 -4.86 12.13 0.43
C SER A 54 -3.48 12.49 0.99
N LEU A 55 -3.43 13.06 2.19
CA LEU A 55 -2.20 13.36 2.91
C LEU A 55 -1.41 12.09 3.29
N GLY A 56 -2.11 11.04 3.73
CA GLY A 56 -1.49 9.75 4.04
C GLY A 56 -0.86 9.12 2.79
N GLN A 57 -1.59 9.12 1.68
CA GLN A 57 -1.11 8.63 0.39
C GLN A 57 0.14 9.38 -0.07
N ALA A 58 0.10 10.71 -0.02
CA ALA A 58 1.22 11.60 -0.36
C ALA A 58 2.47 11.30 0.46
N THR A 59 2.30 11.23 1.77
CA THR A 59 3.39 11.00 2.73
C THR A 59 4.01 9.63 2.51
N LEU A 60 3.19 8.59 2.32
CA LEU A 60 3.68 7.25 2.06
C LEU A 60 4.37 7.14 0.70
N GLN A 61 3.83 7.76 -0.35
CA GLN A 61 4.45 7.79 -1.67
C GLN A 61 5.81 8.48 -1.63
N SER A 62 5.94 9.59 -0.90
CA SER A 62 7.22 10.28 -0.73
C SER A 62 8.27 9.36 -0.08
N ARG A 63 7.90 8.65 0.98
CA ARG A 63 8.77 7.66 1.65
C ARG A 63 9.10 6.47 0.75
N LEU A 64 8.13 6.00 -0.03
CA LEU A 64 8.31 4.92 -1.00
C LEU A 64 9.22 5.35 -2.16
N ASN A 65 9.17 6.60 -2.59
CA ASN A 65 10.06 7.14 -3.60
C ASN A 65 11.52 7.13 -3.11
N THR A 66 11.76 7.53 -1.85
CA THR A 66 13.08 7.43 -1.23
C THR A 66 13.59 5.98 -1.21
N GLU A 67 12.75 5.02 -0.79
CA GLU A 67 13.13 3.59 -0.80
C GLU A 67 13.32 3.05 -2.23
N SER A 68 12.55 3.55 -3.20
CA SER A 68 12.71 3.19 -4.61
C SER A 68 14.08 3.61 -5.14
N ILE A 69 14.64 4.73 -4.70
CA ILE A 69 16.02 5.12 -5.05
C ILE A 69 17.02 4.08 -4.50
N PHE A 70 16.86 3.64 -3.25
CA PHE A 70 17.73 2.59 -2.67
C PHE A 70 17.56 1.23 -3.34
N LEU A 71 16.34 0.87 -3.75
CA LEU A 71 16.10 -0.31 -4.59
C LEU A 71 16.85 -0.20 -5.92
N TRP A 72 16.78 0.95 -6.57
CA TRP A 72 17.48 1.18 -7.82
C TRP A 72 19.00 1.06 -7.66
N LEU A 73 19.57 1.66 -6.62
CA LEU A 73 21.01 1.55 -6.30
C LEU A 73 21.45 0.10 -6.03
N ARG A 74 20.54 -0.76 -5.55
CA ARG A 74 20.76 -2.23 -5.43
C ARG A 74 20.56 -3.00 -6.75
N GLY A 75 20.40 -2.29 -7.86
CA GLY A 75 20.26 -2.86 -9.20
C GLY A 75 18.85 -3.38 -9.52
N TYR A 76 17.81 -2.85 -8.88
CA TYR A 76 16.42 -3.18 -9.21
C TYR A 76 15.86 -2.19 -10.24
N ASN A 77 14.96 -2.67 -11.10
CA ASN A 77 14.27 -1.82 -12.07
C ASN A 77 12.94 -1.31 -11.51
N LEU A 78 12.82 0.02 -11.41
CA LEU A 78 11.60 0.69 -10.98
C LEU A 78 10.57 0.73 -12.10
N LYS A 79 9.30 0.49 -11.75
CA LYS A 79 8.17 0.59 -12.68
C LYS A 79 7.07 1.43 -12.06
N LEU A 80 6.59 2.44 -12.79
CA LEU A 80 5.57 3.38 -12.31
C LEU A 80 4.36 2.67 -11.68
N ASN A 81 3.80 1.67 -12.38
CA ASN A 81 2.59 0.96 -11.94
C ASN A 81 2.84 -0.10 -10.85
N TYR A 82 4.08 -0.25 -10.37
CA TYR A 82 4.44 -1.24 -9.37
C TYR A 82 5.26 -0.65 -8.22
N ASN A 83 5.33 0.67 -8.08
CA ASN A 83 6.00 1.36 -6.97
C ASN A 83 5.15 2.58 -6.56
N SER A 84 3.85 2.37 -6.42
CA SER A 84 2.85 3.44 -6.31
C SER A 84 1.86 3.22 -5.17
N VAL A 85 1.46 4.32 -4.54
CA VAL A 85 0.41 4.43 -3.54
C VAL A 85 -0.79 5.05 -4.26
N GLY A 86 -1.76 4.21 -4.61
CA GLY A 86 -3.04 4.64 -5.14
C GLY A 86 -4.07 4.90 -4.03
N HIS A 87 -5.29 5.24 -4.44
CA HIS A 87 -6.35 5.59 -3.48
C HIS A 87 -6.78 4.41 -2.62
N MET A 88 -6.93 3.24 -3.24
CA MET A 88 -7.42 2.02 -2.59
C MET A 88 -6.42 0.88 -2.65
N THR A 89 -5.36 0.99 -3.45
CA THR A 89 -4.37 -0.05 -3.62
C THR A 89 -2.97 0.53 -3.61
N ILE A 90 -2.04 -0.21 -3.01
CA ILE A 90 -0.61 0.12 -2.99
C ILE A 90 0.13 -1.03 -3.65
N TYR A 91 1.02 -0.69 -4.58
CA TYR A 91 1.85 -1.65 -5.28
C TYR A 91 3.32 -1.39 -5.01
N LEU A 92 4.04 -2.46 -4.67
CA LEU A 92 5.50 -2.44 -4.56
C LEU A 92 6.08 -3.66 -5.28
N ARG A 93 7.04 -3.40 -6.15
CA ARG A 93 7.92 -4.37 -6.78
C ARG A 93 9.32 -4.11 -6.28
N GLY A 94 9.84 -5.04 -5.49
CA GLY A 94 11.14 -4.90 -4.83
C GLY A 94 11.63 -6.20 -4.23
N ASP A 95 12.53 -6.09 -3.27
CA ASP A 95 12.97 -7.20 -2.42
C ASP A 95 12.25 -7.19 -1.06
N HIS A 96 12.55 -8.18 -0.23
CA HIS A 96 11.99 -8.27 1.12
C HIS A 96 12.34 -7.07 2.01
N LEU A 97 13.49 -6.43 1.80
CA LEU A 97 13.88 -5.24 2.56
C LEU A 97 12.96 -4.06 2.27
N ALA A 98 12.68 -3.79 0.99
CA ALA A 98 11.75 -2.74 0.62
C ALA A 98 10.31 -3.03 1.06
N ILE A 99 9.91 -4.31 1.04
CA ILE A 99 8.58 -4.72 1.55
C ILE A 99 8.49 -4.43 3.05
N ASN A 100 9.47 -4.84 3.83
CA ASN A 100 9.48 -4.59 5.28
C ASN A 100 9.50 -3.09 5.59
N TYR A 101 10.31 -2.31 4.86
CA TYR A 101 10.31 -0.86 4.99
C TYR A 101 8.93 -0.26 4.74
N LEU A 102 8.24 -0.64 3.66
CA LEU A 102 6.91 -0.13 3.36
C LEU A 102 5.90 -0.50 4.47
N LEU A 103 5.98 -1.72 5.00
CA LEU A 103 5.12 -2.16 6.11
C LEU A 103 5.38 -1.39 7.40
N ASP A 104 6.63 -1.08 7.71
CA ASP A 104 6.97 -0.27 8.87
C ASP A 104 6.48 1.17 8.71
N GLU A 105 6.67 1.75 7.53
CA GLU A 105 6.27 3.12 7.24
C GLU A 105 4.75 3.30 7.21
N ILE A 106 4.01 2.36 6.62
CA ILE A 106 2.54 2.43 6.67
C ILE A 106 2.04 2.27 8.10
N ASN A 107 2.59 1.34 8.89
CA ASN A 107 2.21 1.16 10.29
C ASN A 107 2.43 2.43 11.12
N LYS A 108 3.62 3.05 11.02
CA LYS A 108 3.94 4.32 11.69
C LYS A 108 2.98 5.43 11.26
N LEU A 109 2.71 5.55 9.96
CA LEU A 109 1.82 6.56 9.42
C LEU A 109 0.41 6.38 9.96
N THR A 110 -0.09 5.15 9.93
CA THR A 110 -1.47 4.84 10.33
C THR A 110 -1.71 4.81 11.83
N ALA A 111 -0.68 5.06 12.65
CA ALA A 111 -0.87 5.30 14.08
C ALA A 111 -1.58 6.64 14.37
N ASP A 112 -1.54 7.60 13.43
CA ASP A 112 -2.18 8.91 13.55
C ASP A 112 -3.47 8.97 12.71
N ALA A 113 -4.57 9.35 13.36
CA ALA A 113 -5.91 9.40 12.76
C ALA A 113 -6.00 10.34 11.54
N LYS A 114 -5.16 11.38 11.44
CA LYS A 114 -5.22 12.33 10.31
C LYS A 114 -4.84 11.70 8.96
N TYR A 115 -4.13 10.57 8.98
CA TYR A 115 -3.74 9.85 7.77
C TYR A 115 -4.78 8.83 7.31
N TRP A 116 -5.90 8.73 8.03
CA TRP A 116 -7.02 7.87 7.69
C TRP A 116 -8.18 8.67 7.10
N GLN A 117 -8.89 8.04 6.18
CA GLN A 117 -10.15 8.54 5.64
C GLN A 117 -11.16 7.40 5.62
N LYS A 118 -12.36 7.65 6.18
CA LYS A 118 -13.48 6.74 6.04
C LYS A 118 -13.99 6.84 4.60
N TYR A 119 -14.03 5.73 3.89
CA TYR A 119 -14.44 5.68 2.49
C TYR A 119 -15.72 4.87 2.26
N ARG A 120 -16.16 4.09 3.26
CA ARG A 120 -17.43 3.37 3.25
C ARG A 120 -18.17 3.55 4.57
N ASP A 121 -19.48 3.71 4.48
CA ASP A 121 -20.40 3.74 5.61
C ASP A 121 -21.52 2.72 5.38
N GLY A 122 -21.34 1.52 5.94
CA GLY A 122 -22.20 0.38 5.64
C GLY A 122 -22.11 0.00 4.17
N LYS A 123 -23.22 0.14 3.42
CA LYS A 123 -23.25 -0.12 1.96
C LYS A 123 -22.95 1.13 1.12
N ARG A 124 -22.86 2.31 1.74
CA ARG A 124 -22.67 3.58 1.04
C ARG A 124 -21.18 3.86 0.86
N MET A 125 -20.77 4.14 -0.38
CA MET A 125 -19.45 4.68 -0.66
C MET A 125 -19.45 6.19 -0.39
N LEU A 126 -18.45 6.68 0.35
CA LEU A 126 -18.26 8.09 0.64
C LEU A 126 -17.35 8.73 -0.42
N GLU A 127 -17.48 10.04 -0.58
CA GLU A 127 -16.55 10.80 -1.41
C GLU A 127 -15.16 10.78 -0.79
N ILE A 128 -14.16 10.54 -1.62
CA ILE A 128 -12.75 10.54 -1.22
C ILE A 128 -12.05 11.74 -1.85
N ASP A 129 -11.22 12.41 -1.05
CA ASP A 129 -10.33 13.44 -1.57
C ASP A 129 -9.15 12.74 -2.22
N ARG A 130 -9.00 12.95 -3.53
CA ARG A 130 -8.06 12.19 -4.36
C ARG A 130 -6.77 12.94 -4.66
N ASN A 131 -6.83 14.28 -4.72
CA ASN A 131 -5.81 15.06 -5.42
C ASN A 131 -5.22 16.20 -4.59
N SER A 132 -5.71 16.45 -3.37
CA SER A 132 -5.21 17.60 -2.59
C SER A 132 -3.72 17.54 -2.26
N HIS A 133 -3.10 16.35 -2.30
CA HIS A 133 -1.69 16.17 -1.93
C HIS A 133 -0.92 15.21 -2.88
N TYR A 134 -1.24 15.16 -4.17
CA TYR A 134 -0.63 14.16 -5.07
C TYR A 134 0.92 14.22 -5.12
N VAL A 135 1.56 13.07 -4.98
CA VAL A 135 3.00 12.87 -5.17
C VAL A 135 3.21 11.84 -6.27
N MET A 136 4.02 12.18 -7.28
CA MET A 136 4.27 11.29 -8.42
C MET A 136 5.21 10.14 -8.03
N PRO A 137 4.91 8.87 -8.42
CA PRO A 137 5.81 7.75 -8.19
C PRO A 137 7.12 7.86 -8.98
N THR A 138 8.24 7.53 -8.34
CA THR A 138 9.53 7.41 -9.00
C THR A 138 9.56 6.22 -9.95
N HIS A 139 10.04 6.43 -11.17
CA HIS A 139 10.16 5.38 -12.18
C HIS A 139 11.40 5.59 -13.04
N HIS A 140 11.86 4.55 -13.72
CA HIS A 140 12.89 4.70 -14.73
C HIS A 140 12.30 5.33 -15.99
N ILE A 141 12.93 6.40 -16.46
CA ILE A 141 12.76 6.85 -17.84
C ILE A 141 13.66 5.94 -18.68
N LYS A 142 13.08 5.19 -19.62
CA LYS A 142 13.89 4.52 -20.64
C LYS A 142 14.51 5.63 -21.50
N GLY A 143 15.84 5.74 -21.45
CA GLY A 143 16.62 6.48 -22.45
C GLY A 143 16.58 5.76 -23.80
#